data_AF-A0A1E4GPW4-F1
#
_entry.id   AF-A0A1E4GPW4-F1
#
_cell.length_a   1.000
_cell.length_b   1.000
_cell.length_c   1.000
_cell.angle_alpha   90.00
_cell.angle_beta   90.00
_cell.angle_gamma   90.00
#
_symmetry.space_group_name_H-M   'P 1'
#
loop_
_entity.id
_entity.type
_entity.pdbx_description
1 polymer ?
#
loop_
_entity_poly.entity_id
_entity_poly.type
_entity_poly.pdbx_seq_one_letter_code
_entity_poly.pdbx_strand_id
1 'polypeptide(L)'
;MTDATMASSLVSATLEASLDIQGQKAQAALLPFALAAFGVCLPVFVWAASHAANAHWMSACCAGFAIGWAVLYVAVNWLRTPAAADPRRRGMVQLAGGIVWALAIGGVAVFAHDAGPARETLLMLALGAAMICVVFATPWRPSLLVVAPAALAGPVLALFARPESADLAQLGLASAALALALALLVNRILRGQYALIAEREALLTERAEQAEAARQFARVKADLADSLSDELRDGLTGVAHILAAASLGRSAPSRPQLAAALDGVNDLLAIVGAPETPTLQAPGRRLRILMLEADPLGAATLRACLEQLGHQVVAANRSGRAVDLARICELDLIVCGEPGAVAALRNLPGEAGRTPLAAVIGSEPSAAEAALSAGADALLRRPAAAPAVARAIADALAAASAAQADVTSTSDLKAVEAA
;
A
#
# COMPACT_ATOMS: atom_id res chain seq x y z
N MET A 1 5.06 6.47 -32.10
CA MET A 1 6.01 5.48 -31.52
C MET A 1 7.05 6.16 -30.63
N THR A 2 7.45 7.41 -30.91
CA THR A 2 8.35 8.23 -30.08
C THR A 2 7.76 8.65 -28.72
N ASP A 3 6.46 8.97 -28.64
CA ASP A 3 5.85 9.50 -27.40
C ASP A 3 5.72 8.45 -26.29
N ALA A 4 5.41 7.20 -26.63
CA ALA A 4 5.28 6.11 -25.66
C ALA A 4 6.63 5.73 -25.02
N THR A 5 7.72 5.76 -25.80
CA THR A 5 9.06 5.51 -25.30
C THR A 5 9.56 6.66 -24.42
N MET A 6 9.26 7.91 -24.78
CA MET A 6 9.55 9.07 -23.94
C MET A 6 8.80 9.01 -22.61
N ALA A 7 7.50 8.72 -22.62
CA ALA A 7 6.71 8.58 -21.40
C ALA A 7 7.24 7.47 -20.49
N SER A 8 7.59 6.30 -21.05
CA SER A 8 8.19 5.20 -20.27
C SER A 8 9.54 5.58 -19.66
N SER A 9 10.39 6.30 -20.39
CA SER A 9 11.70 6.75 -19.88
C SER A 9 11.57 7.76 -18.73
N LEU A 10 10.58 8.66 -18.81
CA LEU A 10 10.30 9.64 -17.77
C LEU A 10 9.79 8.97 -16.50
N VAL A 11 8.89 7.99 -16.62
CA VAL A 11 8.39 7.22 -15.46
C VAL A 11 9.50 6.41 -14.79
N SER A 12 10.40 5.81 -15.59
CA SER A 12 11.56 5.11 -15.03
C SER A 12 12.48 6.06 -14.26
N ALA A 13 12.74 7.25 -14.81
CA ALA A 13 13.63 8.24 -14.18
C ALA A 13 13.04 8.82 -12.88
N THR A 14 11.72 9.07 -12.83
CA THR A 14 11.06 9.55 -11.61
C THR A 14 11.04 8.48 -10.52
N LEU A 15 10.80 7.22 -10.89
CA LEU A 15 10.87 6.09 -9.97
C LEU A 15 12.28 5.94 -9.39
N GLU A 16 13.32 5.98 -10.22
CA GLU A 16 14.71 5.89 -9.77
C GLU A 16 15.08 7.02 -8.81
N ALA A 17 14.67 8.26 -9.09
CA ALA A 17 14.89 9.39 -8.20
C ALA A 17 14.19 9.21 -6.85
N SER A 18 12.97 8.67 -6.84
CA SER A 18 12.23 8.36 -5.61
C SER A 18 12.94 7.30 -4.77
N LEU A 19 13.40 6.22 -5.41
CA LEU A 19 14.15 5.15 -4.75
C LEU A 19 15.46 5.67 -4.12
N ASP A 20 16.17 6.57 -4.82
CA ASP A 20 17.38 7.19 -4.29
C ASP A 20 17.09 8.04 -3.05
N ILE A 21 16.04 8.87 -3.08
CA ILE A 21 15.62 9.68 -1.94
C ILE A 21 15.30 8.78 -0.73
N GLN A 22 14.57 7.69 -0.94
CA GLN A 22 14.22 6.75 0.13
C GLN A 22 15.45 6.02 0.68
N GLY A 23 16.38 5.59 -0.18
CA GLY A 23 17.65 5.00 0.23
C GLY A 23 18.50 5.95 1.08
N GLN A 24 18.61 7.21 0.67
CA GLN A 24 19.34 8.25 1.43
C GLN A 24 18.69 8.56 2.78
N LYS A 25 17.36 8.47 2.88
CA LYS A 25 16.61 8.61 4.14
C LYS A 25 16.87 7.42 5.06
N ALA A 26 16.78 6.20 4.53
CA ALA A 26 17.05 4.98 5.29
C ALA A 26 18.49 4.93 5.81
N GLN A 27 19.47 5.33 4.99
CA GLN A 27 20.88 5.44 5.43
C GLN A 27 21.05 6.48 6.55
N ALA A 28 20.40 7.64 6.44
CA ALA A 28 20.46 8.65 7.51
C ALA A 28 19.78 8.17 8.81
N ALA A 29 18.73 7.36 8.71
CA ALA A 29 18.09 6.75 9.88
C ALA A 29 19.01 5.78 10.63
N LEU A 30 20.08 5.28 10.00
CA LEU A 30 21.08 4.44 10.66
C LEU A 30 22.06 5.23 11.52
N LEU A 31 22.22 6.55 11.31
CA LEU A 31 23.24 7.38 11.98
C LEU A 31 23.27 7.25 13.51
N PRO A 32 22.15 7.17 14.25
CA PRO A 32 22.18 6.97 15.70
C PRO A 32 22.90 5.67 16.11
N PHE A 33 22.82 4.62 15.29
CA PHE A 33 23.50 3.36 15.56
C PHE A 33 25.01 3.42 15.30
N ALA A 34 25.51 4.44 14.59
CA ALA A 34 26.95 4.60 14.37
C ALA A 34 27.69 4.91 15.68
N LEU A 35 27.09 5.73 16.54
CA LEU A 35 27.61 6.01 17.89
C LEU A 35 27.64 4.75 18.75
N ALA A 36 26.57 3.93 18.68
CA ALA A 36 26.51 2.68 19.42
C ALA A 36 27.59 1.69 18.95
N ALA A 37 27.72 1.50 17.63
CA ALA A 37 28.75 0.65 17.04
C ALA A 37 30.15 1.10 17.46
N PHE A 38 30.43 2.41 17.41
CA PHE A 38 31.70 2.96 17.85
C PHE A 38 31.94 2.76 19.36
N GLY A 39 30.93 3.02 20.19
CA GLY A 39 31.03 2.82 21.64
C GLY A 39 31.37 1.37 22.03
N VAL A 40 30.88 0.40 21.26
CA VAL A 40 31.20 -1.02 21.45
C VAL A 40 32.57 -1.40 20.88
N CYS A 41 32.92 -0.89 19.70
CA CYS A 41 34.15 -1.28 19.01
C CYS A 41 35.41 -0.57 19.54
N LEU A 42 35.29 0.66 20.05
CA LEU A 42 36.43 1.46 20.49
C LEU A 42 37.23 0.79 21.62
N PRO A 43 36.61 0.27 22.72
CA PRO A 43 37.37 -0.41 23.77
C PRO A 43 38.14 -1.64 23.26
N VAL A 44 37.53 -2.42 22.36
CA VAL A 44 38.16 -3.58 21.73
C VAL A 44 39.35 -3.15 20.89
N PHE A 45 39.19 -2.08 20.10
CA PHE A 45 40.27 -1.52 19.31
C PHE A 45 41.42 -1.01 20.17
N VAL A 46 41.13 -0.22 21.21
CA VAL A 46 42.15 0.31 22.14
C VAL A 46 42.90 -0.83 22.85
N TRP A 47 42.19 -1.86 23.29
CA TRP A 47 42.80 -3.04 23.90
C TRP A 47 43.75 -3.76 22.94
N ALA A 48 43.30 -4.07 21.72
CA ALA A 48 44.15 -4.75 20.73
C ALA A 48 45.34 -3.87 20.33
N ALA A 49 45.10 -2.58 20.16
CA ALA A 49 46.13 -1.61 19.84
C ALA A 49 47.19 -1.55 20.95
N SER A 50 46.83 -1.61 22.24
CA SER A 50 47.79 -1.52 23.35
C SER A 50 48.93 -2.56 23.32
N HIS A 51 48.80 -3.63 22.54
CA HIS A 51 49.83 -4.68 22.37
C HIS A 51 50.78 -4.41 21.19
N ALA A 52 50.55 -3.37 20.38
CA ALA A 52 51.43 -3.02 19.28
C ALA A 52 52.69 -2.31 19.79
N ALA A 53 53.79 -2.49 19.06
CA ALA A 53 55.12 -2.07 19.52
C ALA A 53 55.36 -0.54 19.47
N ASN A 54 54.51 0.24 18.79
CA ASN A 54 54.82 1.63 18.40
C ASN A 54 53.83 2.69 18.93
N ALA A 55 53.80 2.98 20.23
CA ALA A 55 52.74 3.76 20.91
C ALA A 55 52.29 5.09 20.23
N HIS A 56 53.14 5.72 19.41
CA HIS A 56 52.79 6.88 18.59
C HIS A 56 51.64 6.61 17.59
N TRP A 57 51.48 5.36 17.13
CA TRP A 57 50.42 4.98 16.19
C TRP A 57 49.03 5.15 16.80
N MET A 58 48.86 4.84 18.09
CA MET A 58 47.56 4.94 18.76
C MET A 58 47.06 6.37 18.78
N SER A 59 47.98 7.33 18.97
CA SER A 59 47.67 8.76 18.91
C SER A 59 47.24 9.19 17.50
N ALA A 60 47.91 8.70 16.45
CA ALA A 60 47.55 8.99 15.06
C ALA A 60 46.18 8.41 14.68
N CYS A 61 45.87 7.16 15.08
CA CYS A 61 44.56 6.55 14.85
C CYS A 61 43.46 7.30 15.62
N CYS A 62 43.68 7.65 16.89
CA CYS A 62 42.75 8.45 17.68
C CYS A 62 42.50 9.83 17.05
N ALA A 63 43.54 10.49 16.54
CA ALA A 63 43.40 11.75 15.81
C ALA A 63 42.58 11.59 14.53
N GLY A 64 42.83 10.53 13.75
CA GLY A 64 42.05 10.20 12.56
C GLY A 64 40.56 9.97 12.88
N PHE A 65 40.27 9.23 13.95
CA PHE A 65 38.89 9.04 14.42
C PHE A 65 38.25 10.33 14.91
N ALA A 66 38.98 11.18 15.64
CA ALA A 66 38.49 12.48 16.07
C ALA A 66 38.12 13.38 14.88
N ILE A 67 38.96 13.38 13.83
CA ILE A 67 38.69 14.09 12.57
C ILE A 67 37.45 13.50 11.89
N GLY A 68 37.36 12.16 11.79
CA GLY A 68 36.20 11.48 11.21
C GLY A 68 34.89 11.83 11.92
N TRP A 69 34.91 11.89 13.25
CA TRP A 69 33.78 12.34 14.06
C TRP A 69 33.45 13.82 13.85
N ALA A 70 34.45 14.69 13.80
CA ALA A 70 34.23 16.11 13.52
C ALA A 70 33.54 16.31 12.16
N VAL A 71 34.01 15.61 11.12
CA VAL A 71 33.38 15.61 9.79
C VAL A 71 31.96 15.07 9.85
N LEU A 72 31.72 13.98 10.58
CA LEU A 72 30.39 13.40 10.74
C LEU A 72 29.42 14.37 11.44
N TYR A 73 29.86 15.04 12.51
CA TYR A 73 29.03 16.05 13.20
C TYR A 73 28.73 17.26 12.31
N VAL A 74 29.71 17.71 11.52
CA VAL A 74 29.48 18.76 10.52
C VAL A 74 28.44 18.29 9.50
N ALA A 75 28.54 17.07 8.99
CA ALA A 75 27.57 16.50 8.05
C ALA A 75 26.17 16.35 8.68
N VAL A 76 26.06 15.86 9.91
CA VAL A 76 24.79 15.72 10.64
C VAL A 76 24.15 17.09 10.91
N ASN A 77 24.94 18.10 11.26
CA ASN A 77 24.45 19.46 11.43
C ASN A 77 24.00 20.04 10.07
N TRP A 78 24.76 19.79 9.00
CA TRP A 78 24.41 20.22 7.65
C TRP A 78 23.11 19.58 7.15
N LEU A 79 22.83 18.31 7.49
CA LEU A 79 21.57 17.63 7.16
C LEU A 79 20.31 18.31 7.72
N ARG A 80 20.46 19.21 8.71
CA ARG A 80 19.36 20.00 9.28
C ARG A 80 19.07 21.29 8.49
N THR A 81 19.93 21.64 7.53
CA THR A 81 19.80 22.87 6.74
C THR A 81 18.93 22.68 5.50
N PRO A 82 18.33 23.75 4.93
CA PRO A 82 17.56 23.67 3.69
C PRO A 82 18.39 23.15 2.50
N ALA A 83 19.71 23.37 2.51
CA ALA A 83 20.62 22.89 1.48
C ALA A 83 20.66 21.36 1.36
N ALA A 84 20.27 20.63 2.42
CA ALA A 84 20.16 19.17 2.43
C ALA A 84 18.87 18.63 1.79
N ALA A 85 17.94 19.51 1.39
CA ALA A 85 16.74 19.12 0.66
C ALA A 85 17.06 18.68 -0.79
N ASP A 86 18.18 19.13 -1.35
CA ASP A 86 18.67 18.70 -2.66
C ASP A 86 19.24 17.26 -2.56
N PRO A 87 18.61 16.26 -3.20
CA PRO A 87 19.02 14.86 -3.10
C PRO A 87 20.39 14.60 -3.71
N ARG A 88 20.84 15.40 -4.68
CA ARG A 88 22.17 15.23 -5.28
C ARG A 88 23.25 15.66 -4.31
N ARG A 89 23.10 16.85 -3.72
CA ARG A 89 24.05 17.36 -2.70
C ARG A 89 24.09 16.44 -1.50
N ARG A 90 22.92 16.00 -1.02
CA ARG A 90 22.83 15.05 0.09
C ARG A 90 23.56 13.74 -0.22
N GLY A 91 23.36 13.17 -1.41
CA GLY A 91 24.07 11.98 -1.85
C GLY A 91 25.59 12.17 -1.87
N MET A 92 26.07 13.32 -2.35
CA MET A 92 27.51 13.65 -2.35
C MET A 92 28.09 13.73 -0.93
N VAL A 93 27.38 14.37 0.01
CA VAL A 93 27.83 14.45 1.42
C VAL A 93 27.85 13.05 2.06
N GLN A 94 26.85 12.21 1.78
CA GLN A 94 26.82 10.83 2.29
C GLN A 94 27.97 9.98 1.73
N LEU A 95 28.26 10.08 0.43
CA LEU A 95 29.41 9.43 -0.19
C LEU A 95 30.73 9.93 0.40
N ALA A 96 30.92 11.24 0.51
CA ALA A 96 32.11 11.84 1.08
C ALA A 96 32.34 11.39 2.53
N GLY A 97 31.28 11.39 3.35
CA GLY A 97 31.33 10.87 4.71
C GLY A 97 31.74 9.40 4.77
N GLY A 98 31.16 8.56 3.91
CA GLY A 98 31.56 7.15 3.80
C GLY A 98 33.02 6.97 3.37
N ILE A 99 33.49 7.75 2.41
CA ILE A 99 34.89 7.72 1.94
C ILE A 99 35.86 8.14 3.05
N VAL A 100 35.52 9.16 3.85
CA VAL A 100 36.35 9.56 5.00
C VAL A 100 36.55 8.39 5.98
N TRP A 101 35.50 7.62 6.25
CA TRP A 101 35.60 6.42 7.08
C TRP A 101 36.38 5.28 6.41
N ALA A 102 36.18 5.06 5.10
CA ALA A 102 36.97 4.11 4.33
C ALA A 102 38.48 4.44 4.38
N LEU A 103 38.83 5.72 4.25
CA LEU A 103 40.21 6.19 4.36
C LEU A 103 40.78 6.02 5.77
N ALA A 104 39.98 6.27 6.82
CA ALA A 104 40.40 6.01 8.20
C ALA A 104 40.71 4.52 8.42
N ILE A 105 39.86 3.62 7.90
CA ILE A 105 40.08 2.17 7.95
C ILE A 105 41.32 1.77 7.15
N GLY A 106 41.51 2.34 5.96
CA GLY A 106 42.71 2.15 5.15
C GLY A 106 43.98 2.58 5.88
N GLY A 107 43.92 3.72 6.58
CA GLY A 107 45.00 4.19 7.45
C GLY A 107 45.33 3.18 8.55
N VAL A 108 44.32 2.69 9.28
CA VAL A 108 44.50 1.63 10.30
C VAL A 108 45.15 0.38 9.69
N ALA A 109 44.74 -0.03 8.49
CA ALA A 109 45.31 -1.19 7.81
C ALA A 109 46.78 -1.00 7.41
N VAL A 110 47.14 0.19 6.91
CA VAL A 110 48.53 0.56 6.61
C VAL A 110 49.37 0.51 7.89
N PHE A 111 48.88 1.09 8.99
CA PHE A 111 49.62 1.13 10.25
C PHE A 111 49.73 -0.24 10.93
N ALA A 112 48.77 -1.15 10.72
CA ALA A 112 48.86 -2.50 11.25
C ALA A 112 50.06 -3.28 10.69
N HIS A 113 50.64 -2.87 9.55
CA HIS A 113 51.78 -3.55 8.94
C HIS A 113 53.00 -3.65 9.86
N ASP A 114 53.23 -2.63 10.70
CA ASP A 114 54.39 -2.54 11.60
C ASP A 114 54.04 -2.81 13.07
N ALA A 115 52.86 -3.38 13.33
CA ALA A 115 52.37 -3.62 14.69
C ALA A 115 53.00 -4.87 15.38
N GLY A 116 53.98 -5.52 14.74
CA GLY A 116 54.62 -6.73 15.26
C GLY A 116 53.61 -7.87 15.42
N PRO A 117 53.56 -8.57 16.59
CA PRO A 117 52.67 -9.72 16.79
C PRO A 117 51.18 -9.35 16.74
N ALA A 118 50.83 -8.09 16.97
CA ALA A 118 49.44 -7.62 16.95
C ALA A 118 48.91 -7.35 15.52
N ARG A 119 49.74 -7.46 14.48
CA ARG A 119 49.38 -7.11 13.09
C ARG A 119 48.10 -7.80 12.62
N GLU A 120 48.02 -9.13 12.73
CA GLU A 120 46.90 -9.89 12.19
C GLU A 120 45.60 -9.56 12.92
N THR A 121 45.65 -9.42 14.25
CA THR A 121 44.51 -8.99 15.07
C THR A 121 44.01 -7.61 14.65
N LEU A 122 44.91 -6.65 14.44
CA LEU A 122 44.55 -5.30 14.01
C LEU A 122 43.98 -5.26 12.59
N LEU A 123 44.51 -6.07 11.67
CA LEU A 123 43.96 -6.19 10.31
C LEU A 123 42.57 -6.81 10.30
N MET A 124 42.31 -7.82 11.14
CA MET A 124 40.98 -8.41 11.29
C MET A 124 39.99 -7.43 11.93
N LEU A 125 40.42 -6.62 12.89
CA LEU A 125 39.60 -5.54 13.43
C LEU A 125 39.30 -4.46 12.39
N ALA A 126 40.29 -4.09 11.57
CA ALA A 126 40.10 -3.15 10.46
C ALA A 126 39.12 -3.71 9.41
N LEU A 127 39.21 -5.01 9.11
CA LEU A 127 38.24 -5.69 8.25
C LEU A 127 36.84 -5.69 8.86
N GLY A 128 36.71 -5.92 10.18
CA GLY A 128 35.45 -5.79 10.90
C GLY A 128 34.86 -4.37 10.82
N ALA A 129 35.69 -3.34 10.98
CA ALA A 129 35.28 -1.94 10.80
C ALA A 129 34.83 -1.65 9.35
N ALA A 130 35.48 -2.27 8.35
CA ALA A 130 35.03 -2.20 6.97
C ALA A 130 33.64 -2.82 6.79
N MET A 131 33.35 -3.96 7.43
CA MET A 131 32.01 -4.58 7.41
C MET A 131 30.94 -3.66 7.97
N ILE A 132 31.25 -2.89 9.02
CA ILE A 132 30.33 -1.87 9.54
C ILE A 132 30.02 -0.85 8.43
N CYS A 133 31.03 -0.35 7.71
CA CYS A 133 30.81 0.56 6.57
C CYS A 133 29.92 -0.08 5.48
N VAL A 134 30.08 -1.37 5.19
CA VAL A 134 29.21 -2.11 4.25
C VAL A 134 27.74 -2.05 4.71
N VAL A 135 27.47 -2.30 5.99
CA VAL A 135 26.11 -2.24 6.56
C VAL A 135 25.51 -0.84 6.41
N PHE A 136 26.27 0.20 6.76
CA PHE A 136 25.80 1.59 6.62
C PHE A 136 25.62 2.02 5.15
N ALA A 137 26.39 1.45 4.22
CA ALA A 137 26.26 1.72 2.80
C ALA A 137 25.09 0.95 2.13
N THR A 138 24.62 -0.12 2.76
CA THR A 138 23.61 -1.05 2.21
C THR A 138 22.30 -0.40 1.77
N PRO A 139 21.69 0.58 2.48
CA PRO A 139 20.40 1.14 2.09
C PRO A 139 20.43 1.95 0.79
N TRP A 140 21.60 2.42 0.34
CA TRP A 140 21.72 3.27 -0.85
C TRP A 140 22.77 2.73 -1.82
N ARG A 141 22.32 2.33 -3.02
CA ARG A 141 23.12 1.56 -3.99
C ARG A 141 24.43 2.26 -4.40
N PRO A 142 24.46 3.58 -4.73
CA PRO A 142 25.73 4.27 -5.03
C PRO A 142 26.74 4.20 -3.88
N SER A 143 26.28 4.37 -2.64
CA SER A 143 27.13 4.21 -1.45
C SER A 143 27.66 2.78 -1.34
N LEU A 144 26.79 1.77 -1.51
CA LEU A 144 27.19 0.36 -1.47
C LEU A 144 28.23 0.02 -2.55
N LEU A 145 28.14 0.60 -3.75
CA LEU A 145 29.07 0.32 -4.84
C LEU A 145 30.39 1.07 -4.75
N VAL A 146 30.45 2.19 -4.01
CA VAL A 146 31.64 3.04 -3.92
C VAL A 146 32.32 2.91 -2.56
N VAL A 147 31.57 3.10 -1.47
CA VAL A 147 32.10 3.13 -0.11
C VAL A 147 32.47 1.73 0.37
N ALA A 148 31.66 0.70 0.07
CA ALA A 148 31.93 -0.64 0.56
C ALA A 148 33.24 -1.22 0.00
N PRO A 149 33.51 -1.18 -1.33
CA PRO A 149 34.80 -1.63 -1.85
C PRO A 149 35.96 -0.78 -1.34
N ALA A 150 35.79 0.54 -1.24
CA ALA A 150 36.82 1.43 -0.72
C ALA A 150 37.21 1.09 0.73
N ALA A 151 36.24 0.78 1.59
CA ALA A 151 36.47 0.40 2.98
C ALA A 151 37.14 -0.98 3.10
N LEU A 152 36.77 -1.93 2.25
CA LEU A 152 37.32 -3.30 2.26
C LEU A 152 38.73 -3.39 1.67
N ALA A 153 39.07 -2.54 0.70
CA ALA A 153 40.33 -2.62 -0.04
C ALA A 153 41.56 -2.55 0.87
N GLY A 154 41.60 -1.61 1.82
CA GLY A 154 42.75 -1.42 2.71
C GLY A 154 43.11 -2.67 3.52
N PRO A 155 42.19 -3.18 4.38
CA PRO A 155 42.44 -4.37 5.19
C PRO A 155 42.75 -5.62 4.35
N VAL A 156 42.01 -5.85 3.25
CA VAL A 156 42.21 -7.03 2.40
C VAL A 156 43.58 -7.00 1.73
N LEU A 157 43.96 -5.88 1.11
CA LEU A 157 45.28 -5.74 0.48
C LEU A 157 46.41 -5.86 1.51
N ALA A 158 46.23 -5.28 2.69
CA ALA A 158 47.23 -5.36 3.76
C ALA A 158 47.40 -6.78 4.32
N LEU A 159 46.35 -7.61 4.32
CA LEU A 159 46.44 -9.04 4.65
C LEU A 159 47.27 -9.81 3.62
N PHE A 160 47.05 -9.57 2.32
CA PHE A 160 47.82 -10.19 1.23
C PHE A 160 49.26 -9.68 1.09
N ALA A 161 49.64 -8.60 1.78
CA ALA A 161 50.98 -8.03 1.69
C ALA A 161 52.08 -8.94 2.27
N ARG A 162 51.74 -9.94 3.10
CA ARG A 162 52.70 -10.91 3.63
C ARG A 162 52.25 -12.34 3.36
N PRO A 163 53.12 -13.21 2.81
CA PRO A 163 52.77 -14.59 2.48
C PRO A 163 52.45 -15.44 3.73
N GLU A 164 53.02 -15.08 4.89
CA GLU A 164 52.75 -15.76 6.17
C GLU A 164 51.28 -15.67 6.59
N SER A 165 50.56 -14.64 6.14
CA SER A 165 49.14 -14.43 6.45
C SER A 165 48.20 -14.94 5.35
N ALA A 166 48.67 -15.79 4.42
CA ALA A 166 47.90 -16.19 3.24
C ALA A 166 46.55 -16.84 3.57
N ASP A 167 46.50 -17.74 4.55
CA ASP A 167 45.27 -18.43 4.95
C ASP A 167 44.25 -17.43 5.55
N LEU A 168 44.73 -16.54 6.42
CA LEU A 168 43.93 -15.47 7.01
C LEU A 168 43.43 -14.50 5.94
N ALA A 169 44.26 -14.16 4.95
CA ALA A 169 43.92 -13.29 3.84
C ALA A 169 42.83 -13.88 2.95
N GLN A 170 42.89 -15.19 2.67
CA GLN A 170 41.85 -15.90 1.91
C GLN A 170 40.52 -15.91 2.67
N LEU A 171 40.54 -16.19 3.98
CA LEU A 171 39.34 -16.11 4.82
C LEU A 171 38.77 -14.69 4.89
N GLY A 172 39.65 -13.68 4.99
CA GLY A 172 39.28 -12.26 4.96
C GLY A 172 38.62 -11.86 3.64
N LEU A 173 39.17 -12.32 2.51
CA LEU A 173 38.59 -12.07 1.19
C LEU A 173 37.24 -12.78 1.00
N ALA A 174 37.14 -14.05 1.41
CA ALA A 174 35.91 -14.83 1.31
C ALA A 174 34.79 -14.21 2.17
N SER A 175 35.11 -13.79 3.40
CA SER A 175 34.15 -13.11 4.27
C SER A 175 33.73 -11.75 3.72
N ALA A 176 34.65 -10.97 3.13
CA ALA A 176 34.34 -9.71 2.46
C ALA A 176 33.42 -9.90 1.25
N ALA A 177 33.71 -10.89 0.41
CA ALA A 177 32.89 -11.22 -0.75
C ALA A 177 31.47 -11.66 -0.32
N LEU A 178 31.37 -12.50 0.70
CA LEU A 178 30.08 -12.94 1.24
C LEU A 178 29.29 -11.76 1.84
N ALA A 179 29.94 -10.90 2.62
CA ALA A 179 29.30 -9.72 3.20
C ALA A 179 28.76 -8.77 2.11
N LEU A 180 29.54 -8.54 1.05
CA LEU A 180 29.10 -7.71 -0.08
C LEU A 180 27.94 -8.36 -0.85
N ALA A 181 27.96 -9.68 -1.06
CA ALA A 181 26.87 -10.41 -1.68
C ALA A 181 25.57 -10.30 -0.86
N LEU A 182 25.66 -10.49 0.46
CA LEU A 182 24.52 -10.32 1.38
C LEU A 182 24.02 -8.87 1.39
N ALA A 183 24.92 -7.89 1.40
CA ALA A 183 24.55 -6.47 1.33
C ALA A 183 23.82 -6.13 0.02
N LEU A 184 24.25 -6.69 -1.12
CA LEU A 184 23.57 -6.54 -2.40
C LEU A 184 22.18 -7.20 -2.40
N LEU A 185 22.04 -8.38 -1.78
CA LEU A 185 20.76 -9.05 -1.62
C LEU A 185 19.80 -8.22 -0.76
N VAL A 186 20.28 -7.73 0.39
CA VAL A 186 19.49 -6.86 1.28
C VAL A 186 19.13 -5.55 0.57
N ASN A 187 20.06 -4.93 -0.16
CA ASN A 187 19.78 -3.74 -0.96
C ASN A 187 18.68 -4.01 -1.99
N ARG A 188 18.71 -5.16 -2.67
CA ARG A 188 17.67 -5.56 -3.62
C ARG A 188 16.29 -5.66 -2.94
N ILE A 189 16.21 -6.27 -1.75
CA ILE A 189 14.98 -6.39 -0.97
C ILE A 189 14.48 -4.99 -0.55
N LEU A 190 15.37 -4.15 -0.02
CA LEU A 190 15.04 -2.79 0.40
C LEU A 190 14.52 -1.94 -0.77
N ARG A 191 15.15 -2.02 -1.94
CA ARG A 191 14.66 -1.34 -3.15
C ARG A 191 13.27 -1.81 -3.57
N GLY A 192 12.96 -3.10 -3.39
CA GLY A 192 11.60 -3.61 -3.57
C GLY A 192 10.60 -2.98 -2.60
N GLN A 193 10.97 -2.86 -1.31
CA GLN A 193 10.14 -2.18 -0.32
C GLN A 193 9.97 -0.69 -0.62
N TYR A 194 11.02 -0.02 -1.08
CA TYR A 194 10.96 1.39 -1.46
C TYR A 194 10.01 1.62 -2.65
N ALA A 195 10.04 0.73 -3.64
CA ALA A 195 9.12 0.78 -4.77
C ALA A 195 7.65 0.63 -4.30
N LEU A 196 7.37 -0.32 -3.41
CA LEU A 196 6.02 -0.51 -2.84
C LEU A 196 5.55 0.71 -2.03
N ILE A 197 6.44 1.34 -1.27
CA ILE A 197 6.11 2.56 -0.53
C ILE A 197 5.81 3.72 -1.49
N ALA A 198 6.61 3.87 -2.55
CA ALA A 198 6.39 4.90 -3.57
C ALA A 198 5.06 4.69 -4.32
N GLU A 199 4.74 3.45 -4.68
CA GLU A 199 3.46 3.09 -5.30
C GLU A 199 2.28 3.38 -4.37
N ARG A 200 2.39 3.02 -3.08
CA ARG A 200 1.36 3.34 -2.08
C ARG A 200 1.15 4.85 -1.96
N GLU A 201 2.22 5.65 -1.94
CA GLU A 201 2.13 7.11 -1.85
C GLU A 201 1.44 7.71 -3.09
N ALA A 202 1.74 7.18 -4.29
CA ALA A 202 1.07 7.57 -5.52
C ALA A 202 -0.44 7.23 -5.47
N LEU A 203 -0.80 6.01 -5.07
CA LEU A 203 -2.19 5.59 -4.95
C LEU A 203 -2.97 6.38 -3.90
N LEU A 204 -2.33 6.77 -2.79
CA LEU A 204 -2.95 7.62 -1.78
C LEU A 204 -3.22 9.04 -2.31
N THR A 205 -2.31 9.57 -3.12
CA THR A 205 -2.48 10.88 -3.76
C THR A 205 -3.63 10.83 -4.77
N GLU A 206 -3.67 9.80 -5.63
CA GLU A 206 -4.76 9.60 -6.59
C GLU A 206 -6.12 9.46 -5.88
N ARG A 207 -6.18 8.69 -4.78
CA ARG A 207 -7.42 8.57 -3.99
C ARG A 207 -7.83 9.87 -3.34
N ALA A 208 -6.89 10.70 -2.90
CA ALA A 208 -7.19 12.02 -2.35
C ALA A 208 -7.82 12.93 -3.44
N GLU A 209 -7.24 12.94 -4.64
CA GLU A 209 -7.76 13.69 -5.79
C GLU A 209 -9.17 13.22 -6.20
N GLN A 210 -9.37 11.90 -6.29
CA GLN A 210 -10.69 11.31 -6.58
C GLN A 210 -11.73 11.67 -5.51
N ALA A 211 -11.34 11.65 -4.23
CA ALA A 211 -12.23 12.03 -3.14
C ALA A 211 -12.59 13.53 -3.17
N GLU A 212 -11.64 14.40 -3.55
CA GLU A 212 -11.89 15.83 -3.74
C GLU A 212 -12.82 16.09 -4.92
N ALA A 213 -12.60 15.42 -6.07
CA ALA A 213 -13.48 15.53 -7.23
C ALA A 213 -14.91 15.05 -6.91
N ALA A 214 -15.05 13.93 -6.19
CA ALA A 214 -16.35 13.43 -5.75
C ALA A 214 -17.07 14.42 -4.80
N ARG A 215 -16.33 15.07 -3.89
CA ARG A 215 -16.88 16.11 -3.01
C ARG A 215 -17.32 17.34 -3.80
N GLN A 216 -16.56 17.78 -4.79
CA GLN A 216 -16.93 18.91 -5.65
C GLN A 216 -18.20 18.60 -6.44
N PHE A 217 -18.28 17.41 -7.04
CA PHE A 217 -19.47 16.97 -7.76
C PHE A 217 -20.71 16.91 -6.85
N ALA A 218 -20.56 16.39 -5.63
CA ALA A 218 -21.64 16.34 -4.65
C ALA A 218 -22.14 17.75 -4.26
N ARG A 219 -21.23 18.73 -4.13
CA ARG A 219 -21.61 20.14 -3.88
C ARG A 219 -22.38 20.73 -5.04
N VAL A 220 -21.87 20.60 -6.27
CA VAL A 220 -22.56 21.09 -7.47
C VAL A 220 -23.96 20.49 -7.60
N LYS A 221 -24.11 19.20 -7.26
CA LYS A 221 -25.42 18.54 -7.26
C LYS A 221 -26.37 19.12 -6.19
N ALA A 222 -25.86 19.40 -4.98
CA ALA A 222 -26.66 20.01 -3.93
C ALA A 222 -27.11 21.43 -4.33
N ASP A 223 -26.20 22.24 -4.85
CA ASP A 223 -26.49 23.60 -5.33
C ASP A 223 -27.52 23.58 -6.48
N LEU A 224 -27.39 22.62 -7.41
CA LEU A 224 -28.36 22.42 -8.50
C LEU A 224 -29.73 22.00 -7.96
N ALA A 225 -29.77 21.09 -6.97
CA ALA A 225 -31.02 20.64 -6.37
C ALA A 225 -31.75 21.76 -5.64
N ASP A 226 -31.02 22.62 -4.92
CA ASP A 226 -31.58 23.80 -4.25
C ASP A 226 -32.13 24.80 -5.28
N SER A 227 -31.36 25.11 -6.33
CA SER A 227 -31.81 25.99 -7.43
C SER A 227 -33.04 25.44 -8.15
N LEU A 228 -33.07 24.14 -8.45
CA LEU A 228 -34.24 23.48 -9.05
C LEU A 228 -35.43 23.50 -8.10
N SER A 229 -35.22 23.32 -6.80
CA SER A 229 -36.30 23.37 -5.80
C SER A 229 -36.95 24.75 -5.75
N ASP A 230 -36.16 25.82 -5.78
CA ASP A 230 -36.64 27.19 -5.81
C ASP A 230 -37.39 27.49 -7.12
N GLU A 231 -36.85 27.09 -8.28
CA GLU A 231 -37.55 27.25 -9.57
C GLU A 231 -38.86 26.46 -9.64
N LEU A 232 -38.87 25.21 -9.16
CA LEU A 232 -40.09 24.39 -9.08
C LEU A 232 -41.13 25.05 -8.14
N ARG A 233 -40.70 25.58 -6.99
CA ARG A 233 -41.58 26.27 -6.03
C ARG A 233 -42.15 27.56 -6.62
N ASP A 234 -41.33 28.37 -7.26
CA ASP A 234 -41.75 29.62 -7.90
C ASP A 234 -42.72 29.34 -9.07
N GLY A 235 -42.40 28.34 -9.89
CA GLY A 235 -43.27 27.85 -10.97
C GLY A 235 -44.62 27.37 -10.45
N LEU A 236 -44.64 26.52 -9.43
CA LEU A 236 -45.87 26.02 -8.78
C LEU A 236 -46.69 27.15 -8.14
N THR A 237 -46.03 28.13 -7.51
CA THR A 237 -46.69 29.30 -6.91
C THR A 237 -47.35 30.17 -8.00
N GLY A 238 -46.68 30.33 -9.14
CA GLY A 238 -47.22 31.00 -10.32
C GLY A 238 -48.49 30.31 -10.85
N VAL A 239 -48.45 28.98 -10.99
CA VAL A 239 -49.63 28.17 -11.41
C VAL A 239 -50.77 28.27 -10.39
N ALA A 240 -50.48 28.20 -9.10
CA ALA A 240 -51.47 28.33 -8.04
C ALA A 240 -52.17 29.70 -8.05
N HIS A 241 -51.44 30.78 -8.33
CA HIS A 241 -52.01 32.13 -8.43
C HIS A 241 -53.00 32.26 -9.61
N ILE A 242 -52.66 31.66 -10.77
CA ILE A 242 -53.55 31.64 -11.96
C ILE A 242 -54.84 30.86 -11.66
N LEU A 243 -54.74 29.71 -11.00
CA LEU A 243 -55.89 28.91 -10.61
C LEU A 243 -56.77 29.59 -9.55
N ALA A 244 -56.16 30.26 -8.56
CA ALA A 244 -56.89 31.03 -7.55
C ALA A 244 -57.61 32.25 -8.15
N ALA A 245 -57.00 32.93 -9.12
CA ALA A 245 -57.66 34.02 -9.86
C ALA A 245 -58.89 33.53 -10.65
N ALA A 246 -58.86 32.28 -11.15
CA ALA A 246 -59.99 31.66 -11.82
C ALA A 246 -61.13 31.25 -10.86
N SER A 247 -60.83 30.89 -9.60
CA SER A 247 -61.84 30.41 -8.64
C SER A 247 -62.60 31.54 -7.92
N LEU A 248 -62.03 32.74 -7.81
CA LEU A 248 -62.63 33.89 -7.10
C LEU A 248 -63.59 34.75 -7.97
N GLY A 249 -63.95 34.30 -9.17
CA GLY A 249 -65.24 34.65 -9.77
C GLY A 249 -65.41 36.04 -10.39
N ARG A 250 -64.39 36.63 -11.05
CA ARG A 250 -64.61 37.86 -11.85
C ARG A 250 -64.38 37.78 -13.35
N SER A 251 -63.90 36.67 -13.91
CA SER A 251 -63.94 36.36 -15.34
C SER A 251 -63.56 34.88 -15.52
N ALA A 252 -64.20 34.16 -16.45
CA ALA A 252 -63.71 32.85 -16.85
C ALA A 252 -62.26 33.00 -17.35
N PRO A 253 -61.32 32.10 -16.96
CA PRO A 253 -59.94 32.18 -17.41
C PRO A 253 -59.91 32.23 -18.94
N SER A 254 -59.21 33.21 -19.48
CA SER A 254 -59.10 33.34 -20.94
C SER A 254 -58.32 32.13 -21.49
N ARG A 255 -58.71 31.60 -22.66
CA ARG A 255 -57.97 30.52 -23.35
C ARG A 255 -56.44 30.70 -23.35
N PRO A 256 -55.87 31.90 -23.59
CA PRO A 256 -54.43 32.09 -23.51
C PRO A 256 -53.84 31.90 -22.09
N GLN A 257 -54.56 32.24 -21.02
CA GLN A 257 -54.10 32.01 -19.65
C GLN A 257 -54.11 30.54 -19.26
N LEU A 258 -55.12 29.79 -19.72
CA LEU A 258 -55.18 28.34 -19.51
C LEU A 258 -54.06 27.62 -20.29
N ALA A 259 -53.78 28.07 -21.52
CA ALA A 259 -52.66 27.55 -22.32
C ALA A 259 -51.31 27.83 -21.66
N ALA A 260 -51.08 29.04 -21.13
CA ALA A 260 -49.85 29.39 -20.42
C ALA A 260 -49.65 28.57 -19.12
N ALA A 261 -50.73 28.29 -18.39
CA ALA A 261 -50.66 27.43 -17.20
C ALA A 261 -50.37 25.95 -17.56
N LEU A 262 -50.94 25.46 -18.68
CA LEU A 262 -50.67 24.12 -19.19
C LEU A 262 -49.25 23.97 -19.74
N ASP A 263 -48.72 24.98 -20.43
CA ASP A 263 -47.32 25.00 -20.87
C ASP A 263 -46.37 24.98 -19.67
N GLY A 264 -46.62 25.80 -18.64
CA GLY A 264 -45.82 25.78 -17.40
C GLY A 264 -45.84 24.42 -16.68
N VAL A 265 -46.98 23.73 -16.66
CA VAL A 265 -47.09 22.37 -16.09
C VAL A 265 -46.38 21.32 -16.96
N ASN A 266 -46.44 21.44 -18.28
CA ASN A 266 -45.73 20.55 -19.20
C ASN A 266 -44.22 20.75 -19.15
N ASP A 267 -43.73 21.98 -19.01
CA ASP A 267 -42.32 22.28 -18.80
C ASP A 267 -41.82 21.68 -17.47
N LEU A 268 -42.62 21.79 -16.40
CA LEU A 268 -42.33 21.15 -15.10
C LEU A 268 -42.31 19.61 -15.20
N LEU A 269 -43.26 19.02 -15.95
CA LEU A 269 -43.31 17.57 -16.21
C LEU A 269 -42.12 17.10 -17.07
N ALA A 270 -41.63 17.92 -17.99
CA ALA A 270 -40.45 17.61 -18.80
C ALA A 270 -39.16 17.61 -17.97
N ILE A 271 -39.06 18.49 -16.97
CA ILE A 271 -37.93 18.53 -16.01
C ILE A 271 -37.95 17.32 -15.07
N VAL A 272 -39.14 16.91 -14.58
CA VAL A 272 -39.30 15.74 -13.70
C VAL A 272 -39.21 14.42 -14.48
N GLY A 273 -39.56 14.42 -15.76
CA GLY A 273 -39.57 13.24 -16.65
C GLY A 273 -38.28 13.00 -17.43
N ALA A 274 -37.26 13.85 -17.29
CA ALA A 274 -35.94 13.59 -17.86
C ALA A 274 -35.41 12.26 -17.29
N PRO A 275 -34.90 11.35 -18.13
CA PRO A 275 -34.54 10.01 -17.69
C PRO A 275 -33.54 10.12 -16.55
N GLU A 276 -33.89 9.54 -15.40
CA GLU A 276 -32.97 9.28 -14.30
C GLU A 276 -31.75 8.57 -14.90
N THR A 277 -30.66 9.31 -15.12
CA THR A 277 -29.32 8.73 -15.15
C THR A 277 -29.21 7.86 -13.89
N PRO A 278 -28.74 6.62 -14.01
CA PRO A 278 -28.96 5.58 -13.02
C PRO A 278 -28.57 6.10 -11.64
N THR A 279 -29.58 6.43 -10.85
CA THR A 279 -29.41 6.82 -9.47
C THR A 279 -28.87 5.62 -8.72
N LEU A 280 -27.65 5.74 -8.21
CA LEU A 280 -27.18 4.91 -7.12
C LEU A 280 -28.29 4.90 -6.04
N GLN A 281 -28.78 3.69 -5.79
CA GLN A 281 -30.00 3.38 -5.06
C GLN A 281 -30.05 4.03 -3.67
N ALA A 282 -31.28 4.22 -3.18
CA ALA A 282 -31.67 4.59 -1.82
C ALA A 282 -30.78 3.95 -0.73
N PRO A 283 -30.63 4.56 0.47
CA PRO A 283 -29.75 4.05 1.53
C PRO A 283 -30.08 2.59 1.87
N GLY A 284 -29.31 1.68 1.29
CA GLY A 284 -29.47 0.24 1.47
C GLY A 284 -29.13 -0.15 2.89
N ARG A 285 -29.87 -1.12 3.44
CA ARG A 285 -29.59 -1.71 4.75
C ARG A 285 -28.11 -2.15 4.81
N ARG A 286 -27.40 -1.77 5.87
CA ARG A 286 -26.00 -2.16 6.09
C ARG A 286 -25.92 -3.65 6.42
N LEU A 287 -25.59 -4.46 5.42
CA LEU A 287 -25.42 -5.92 5.56
C LEU A 287 -24.10 -6.28 6.26
N ARG A 288 -24.12 -7.39 7.02
CA ARG A 288 -22.92 -8.07 7.54
C ARG A 288 -22.52 -9.18 6.59
N ILE A 289 -21.42 -8.98 5.87
CA ILE A 289 -20.98 -9.84 4.78
C ILE A 289 -19.72 -10.59 5.19
N LEU A 290 -19.75 -11.92 5.12
CA LEU A 290 -18.55 -12.74 5.22
C LEU A 290 -17.90 -12.85 3.83
N MET A 291 -16.65 -12.42 3.73
CA MET A 291 -15.86 -12.50 2.50
C MET A 291 -14.77 -13.56 2.65
N LEU A 292 -14.78 -14.57 1.78
CA LEU A 292 -13.71 -15.54 1.64
C LEU A 292 -12.98 -15.30 0.31
N GLU A 293 -11.74 -14.84 0.37
CA GLU A 293 -10.90 -14.63 -0.81
C GLU A 293 -9.44 -14.95 -0.45
N ALA A 294 -8.84 -15.91 -1.19
CA ALA A 294 -7.50 -16.39 -0.91
C ALA A 294 -6.42 -15.48 -1.52
N ASP A 295 -6.72 -14.84 -2.65
CA ASP A 295 -5.82 -13.88 -3.29
C ASP A 295 -5.81 -12.56 -2.50
N PRO A 296 -4.66 -12.10 -1.95
CA PRO A 296 -4.60 -10.87 -1.17
C PRO A 296 -5.08 -9.63 -1.93
N LEU A 297 -4.82 -9.57 -3.24
CA LEU A 297 -5.21 -8.43 -4.07
C LEU A 297 -6.71 -8.43 -4.35
N GLY A 298 -7.26 -9.59 -4.74
CA GLY A 298 -8.70 -9.81 -4.87
C GLY A 298 -9.44 -9.50 -3.58
N ALA A 299 -8.91 -9.94 -2.43
CA ALA A 299 -9.50 -9.70 -1.12
C ALA A 299 -9.57 -8.20 -0.79
N ALA A 300 -8.48 -7.47 -1.05
CA ALA A 300 -8.44 -6.02 -0.84
C ALA A 300 -9.43 -5.28 -1.76
N THR A 301 -9.52 -5.68 -3.03
CA THR A 301 -10.39 -5.07 -4.02
C THR A 301 -11.87 -5.30 -3.69
N LEU A 302 -12.23 -6.55 -3.40
CA LEU A 302 -13.60 -6.92 -3.07
C LEU A 302 -14.03 -6.29 -1.74
N ARG A 303 -13.16 -6.29 -0.72
CA ARG A 303 -13.42 -5.59 0.54
C ARG A 303 -13.68 -4.11 0.32
N ALA A 304 -12.83 -3.43 -0.47
CA ALA A 304 -13.01 -2.02 -0.78
C ALA A 304 -14.34 -1.75 -1.48
N CYS A 305 -14.75 -2.60 -2.42
CA CYS A 305 -16.05 -2.48 -3.08
C CYS A 305 -17.22 -2.64 -2.10
N LEU A 306 -17.17 -3.66 -1.23
CA LEU A 306 -18.22 -3.92 -0.24
C LEU A 306 -18.32 -2.81 0.82
N GLU A 307 -17.19 -2.28 1.28
CA GLU A 307 -17.15 -1.16 2.23
C GLU A 307 -17.62 0.15 1.57
N GLN A 308 -17.29 0.38 0.29
CA GLN A 308 -17.79 1.51 -0.49
C GLN A 308 -19.31 1.46 -0.69
N LEU A 309 -19.89 0.27 -0.79
CA LEU A 309 -21.35 0.06 -0.80
C LEU A 309 -22.00 0.20 0.61
N GLY A 310 -21.20 0.49 1.64
CA GLY A 310 -21.66 0.77 3.00
C GLY A 310 -21.84 -0.48 3.89
N HIS A 311 -21.43 -1.66 3.44
CA HIS A 311 -21.60 -2.92 4.17
C HIS A 311 -20.49 -3.15 5.21
N GLN A 312 -20.74 -4.03 6.19
CA GLN A 312 -19.73 -4.50 7.15
C GLN A 312 -19.09 -5.79 6.63
N VAL A 313 -17.77 -5.82 6.52
CA VAL A 313 -17.05 -6.98 5.97
C VAL A 313 -16.28 -7.72 7.05
N VAL A 314 -16.63 -8.99 7.24
CA VAL A 314 -15.84 -9.96 8.01
C VAL A 314 -15.04 -10.77 7.00
N ALA A 315 -13.71 -10.71 7.05
CA ALA A 315 -12.86 -11.36 6.05
C ALA A 315 -12.24 -12.66 6.59
N ALA A 316 -12.20 -13.68 5.75
CA ALA A 316 -11.45 -14.91 5.92
C ALA A 316 -10.58 -15.16 4.69
N ASN A 317 -9.38 -15.69 4.89
CA ASN A 317 -8.43 -16.03 3.81
C ASN A 317 -8.26 -17.54 3.61
N ARG A 318 -9.04 -18.35 4.35
CA ARG A 318 -9.03 -19.82 4.28
C ARG A 318 -10.44 -20.34 4.52
N SER A 319 -10.82 -21.37 3.75
CA SER A 319 -12.12 -22.05 3.85
C SER A 319 -12.49 -22.49 5.27
N GLY A 320 -11.59 -23.16 6.00
CA GLY A 320 -11.86 -23.60 7.38
C GLY A 320 -12.29 -22.47 8.31
N ARG A 321 -11.58 -21.33 8.28
CA ARG A 321 -11.92 -20.16 9.09
C ARG A 321 -13.24 -19.51 8.66
N ALA A 322 -13.57 -19.53 7.37
CA ALA A 322 -14.85 -19.02 6.88
C ALA A 322 -16.01 -19.87 7.41
N VAL A 323 -15.86 -21.19 7.42
CA VAL A 323 -16.83 -22.14 7.98
C VAL A 323 -17.02 -21.91 9.48
N ASP A 324 -15.94 -21.72 10.24
CA ASP A 324 -16.01 -21.41 11.67
C ASP A 324 -16.75 -20.09 11.94
N LEU A 325 -16.43 -19.04 11.17
CA LEU A 325 -17.08 -17.73 11.29
C LEU A 325 -18.56 -17.79 10.91
N ALA A 326 -18.93 -18.55 9.88
CA ALA A 326 -20.33 -18.73 9.47
C ALA A 326 -21.17 -19.48 10.53
N ARG A 327 -20.55 -20.30 11.38
CA ARG A 327 -21.24 -20.98 12.50
C ARG A 327 -21.52 -20.05 13.68
N ILE A 328 -20.67 -19.05 13.90
CA ILE A 328 -20.66 -18.24 15.13
C ILE A 328 -21.28 -16.85 14.88
N CYS A 329 -21.15 -16.32 13.66
CA CYS A 329 -21.63 -15.00 13.31
C CYS A 329 -23.01 -15.07 12.63
N GLU A 330 -23.91 -14.18 13.04
CA GLU A 330 -25.09 -13.85 12.25
C GLU A 330 -24.67 -13.01 11.04
N LEU A 331 -24.81 -13.59 9.85
CA LEU A 331 -24.39 -13.01 8.58
C LEU A 331 -25.60 -12.83 7.68
N ASP A 332 -25.65 -11.71 6.96
CA ASP A 332 -26.71 -11.45 5.99
C ASP A 332 -26.38 -12.03 4.60
N LEU A 333 -25.09 -12.22 4.30
CA LEU A 333 -24.59 -12.69 3.00
C LEU A 333 -23.18 -13.26 3.14
N ILE A 334 -22.83 -14.24 2.30
CA ILE A 334 -21.48 -14.75 2.11
C ILE A 334 -21.03 -14.48 0.67
N VAL A 335 -19.82 -13.95 0.49
CA VAL A 335 -19.16 -13.83 -0.81
C VAL A 335 -17.93 -14.73 -0.81
N CYS A 336 -17.91 -15.72 -1.69
CA CYS A 336 -16.94 -16.82 -1.66
C CYS A 336 -16.16 -16.92 -2.97
N GLY A 337 -14.87 -16.63 -2.95
CA GLY A 337 -13.96 -16.76 -4.10
C GLY A 337 -13.25 -18.10 -4.23
N GLU A 338 -13.54 -19.05 -3.34
CA GLU A 338 -12.99 -20.40 -3.37
C GLU A 338 -14.11 -21.41 -3.67
N PRO A 339 -14.19 -21.98 -4.89
CA PRO A 339 -15.30 -22.86 -5.28
C PRO A 339 -15.52 -24.05 -4.34
N GLY A 340 -14.43 -24.65 -3.84
CA GLY A 340 -14.49 -25.77 -2.90
C GLY A 340 -15.13 -25.44 -1.55
N ALA A 341 -15.14 -24.17 -1.14
CA ALA A 341 -15.74 -23.74 0.12
C ALA A 341 -17.26 -23.53 0.03
N VAL A 342 -17.82 -23.37 -1.18
CA VAL A 342 -19.27 -23.14 -1.38
C VAL A 342 -20.08 -24.31 -0.83
N ALA A 343 -19.73 -25.55 -1.22
CA ALA A 343 -20.42 -26.75 -0.74
C ALA A 343 -20.26 -26.93 0.78
N ALA A 344 -19.09 -26.62 1.34
CA ALA A 344 -18.84 -26.74 2.77
C ALA A 344 -19.70 -25.74 3.60
N LEU A 345 -19.84 -24.51 3.11
CA LEU A 345 -20.70 -23.49 3.72
C LEU A 345 -22.18 -23.85 3.59
N ARG A 346 -22.60 -24.38 2.45
CA ARG A 346 -23.99 -24.79 2.22
C ARG A 346 -24.41 -26.01 3.05
N ASN A 347 -23.46 -26.91 3.34
CA ASN A 347 -23.67 -28.07 4.21
C ASN A 347 -23.70 -27.74 5.72
N LEU A 348 -23.60 -26.46 6.12
CA LEU A 348 -23.75 -26.07 7.51
C LEU A 348 -25.19 -26.30 8.01
N PRO A 349 -25.37 -26.76 9.26
CA PRO A 349 -26.71 -26.94 9.81
C PRO A 349 -27.41 -25.60 10.07
N GLY A 350 -28.74 -25.59 10.00
CA GLY A 350 -29.57 -24.49 10.45
C GLY A 350 -29.56 -23.26 9.53
N GLU A 351 -29.60 -22.07 10.13
CA GLU A 351 -29.63 -20.80 9.38
C GLU A 351 -28.32 -20.49 8.67
N ALA A 352 -27.19 -20.92 9.23
CA ALA A 352 -25.88 -20.71 8.63
C ALA A 352 -25.80 -21.28 7.21
N GLY A 353 -26.31 -22.50 6.99
CA GLY A 353 -26.39 -23.12 5.66
C GLY A 353 -27.43 -22.50 4.73
N ARG A 354 -28.37 -21.70 5.24
CA ARG A 354 -29.37 -20.97 4.43
C ARG A 354 -28.97 -19.53 4.13
N THR A 355 -27.82 -19.07 4.65
CA THR A 355 -27.31 -17.73 4.37
C THR A 355 -27.14 -17.54 2.86
N PRO A 356 -27.61 -16.42 2.29
CA PRO A 356 -27.40 -16.10 0.88
C PRO A 356 -25.90 -16.15 0.53
N LEU A 357 -25.54 -16.73 -0.61
CA LEU A 357 -24.15 -16.96 -1.01
C LEU A 357 -23.92 -16.58 -2.48
N ALA A 358 -23.03 -15.61 -2.69
CA ALA A 358 -22.53 -15.26 -4.02
C ALA A 358 -21.12 -15.84 -4.25
N ALA A 359 -20.94 -16.61 -5.32
CA ALA A 359 -19.64 -17.18 -5.67
C ALA A 359 -18.85 -16.27 -6.62
N VAL A 360 -17.58 -16.01 -6.30
CA VAL A 360 -16.68 -15.23 -7.16
C VAL A 360 -15.94 -16.18 -8.10
N ILE A 361 -16.19 -16.04 -9.39
CA ILE A 361 -15.68 -16.92 -10.44
C ILE A 361 -14.70 -16.20 -11.37
N GLY A 362 -13.72 -16.96 -11.88
CA GLY A 362 -12.80 -16.50 -12.92
C GLY A 362 -13.43 -16.52 -14.32
N SER A 363 -12.58 -16.61 -15.35
CA SER A 363 -12.99 -16.66 -16.76
C SER A 363 -13.37 -18.06 -17.26
N GLU A 364 -13.18 -19.10 -16.45
CA GLU A 364 -13.47 -20.48 -16.87
C GLU A 364 -14.98 -20.76 -16.89
N PRO A 365 -15.53 -21.26 -18.01
CA PRO A 365 -16.97 -21.49 -18.14
C PRO A 365 -17.50 -22.58 -17.19
N SER A 366 -16.70 -23.61 -16.92
CA SER A 366 -17.05 -24.70 -15.99
C SER A 366 -17.15 -24.23 -14.53
N ALA A 367 -16.49 -23.14 -14.16
CA ALA A 367 -16.50 -22.63 -12.79
C ALA A 367 -17.88 -22.08 -12.38
N ALA A 368 -18.65 -21.53 -13.33
CA ALA A 368 -20.01 -21.06 -13.08
C ALA A 368 -20.96 -22.21 -12.73
N GLU A 369 -20.95 -23.28 -13.54
CA GLU A 369 -21.76 -24.48 -13.34
C GLU A 369 -21.36 -25.22 -12.06
N ALA A 370 -20.06 -25.32 -11.78
CA ALA A 370 -19.56 -25.93 -10.54
C ALA A 370 -20.01 -25.14 -9.29
N ALA A 371 -19.97 -23.80 -9.33
CA ALA A 371 -20.40 -22.98 -8.21
C ALA A 371 -21.91 -23.07 -7.96
N LEU A 372 -22.73 -23.05 -9.01
CA LEU A 372 -24.19 -23.20 -8.90
C LEU A 372 -24.56 -24.61 -8.42
N SER A 373 -23.94 -25.66 -8.95
CA SER A 373 -24.18 -27.04 -8.50
C SER A 373 -23.71 -27.29 -7.06
N ALA A 374 -22.72 -26.56 -6.57
CA ALA A 374 -22.32 -26.54 -5.17
C ALA A 374 -23.28 -25.75 -4.25
N GLY A 375 -24.28 -25.07 -4.82
CA GLY A 375 -25.33 -24.35 -4.07
C GLY A 375 -25.09 -22.85 -3.90
N ALA A 376 -24.37 -22.20 -4.80
CA ALA A 376 -24.33 -20.73 -4.86
C ALA A 376 -25.65 -20.14 -5.38
N ASP A 377 -26.08 -19.02 -4.79
CA ASP A 377 -27.32 -18.33 -5.16
C ASP A 377 -27.10 -17.32 -6.29
N ALA A 378 -25.90 -16.75 -6.36
CA ALA A 378 -25.50 -15.82 -7.41
C ALA A 378 -24.03 -15.97 -7.81
N LEU A 379 -23.67 -15.41 -8.95
CA LEU A 379 -22.31 -15.45 -9.50
C LEU A 379 -21.75 -14.02 -9.67
N LEU A 380 -20.50 -13.83 -9.26
CA LEU A 380 -19.73 -12.60 -9.46
C LEU A 380 -18.48 -12.90 -10.29
N ARG A 381 -18.38 -12.32 -11.49
CA ARG A 381 -17.20 -12.51 -12.34
C ARG A 381 -16.05 -11.57 -11.95
N ARG A 382 -14.82 -12.08 -12.00
CA ARG A 382 -13.61 -11.25 -11.93
C ARG A 382 -13.36 -10.55 -13.28
N PRO A 383 -12.88 -9.29 -13.30
CA PRO A 383 -12.62 -8.42 -12.15
C PRO A 383 -13.91 -7.88 -11.52
N ALA A 384 -13.98 -7.89 -10.19
CA ALA A 384 -15.16 -7.43 -9.45
C ALA A 384 -15.14 -5.89 -9.33
N ALA A 385 -16.00 -5.22 -10.09
CA ALA A 385 -16.28 -3.80 -9.96
C ALA A 385 -17.51 -3.56 -9.08
N ALA A 386 -17.60 -2.40 -8.42
CA ALA A 386 -18.69 -2.07 -7.49
C ALA A 386 -20.11 -2.32 -8.04
N PRO A 387 -20.45 -1.97 -9.30
CA PRO A 387 -21.79 -2.26 -9.86
C PRO A 387 -22.08 -3.76 -10.00
N ALA A 388 -21.07 -4.56 -10.37
CA ALA A 388 -21.20 -6.00 -10.51
C ALA A 388 -21.36 -6.67 -9.14
N VAL A 389 -20.63 -6.18 -8.13
CA VAL A 389 -20.76 -6.62 -6.73
C VAL A 389 -22.16 -6.31 -6.21
N ALA A 390 -22.66 -5.09 -6.40
CA ALA A 390 -24.01 -4.70 -5.97
C ALA A 390 -25.10 -5.58 -6.61
N ARG A 391 -24.96 -5.86 -7.91
CA ARG A 391 -25.89 -6.75 -8.62
C ARG A 391 -25.86 -8.18 -8.08
N ALA A 392 -24.67 -8.77 -7.89
CA ALA A 392 -24.54 -10.12 -7.34
C ALA A 392 -25.11 -10.24 -5.92
N ILE A 393 -24.98 -9.19 -5.09
CA ILE A 393 -25.62 -9.11 -3.77
C ILE A 393 -27.14 -9.13 -3.90
N ALA A 394 -27.70 -8.29 -4.78
CA ALA A 394 -29.14 -8.21 -5.00
C ALA A 394 -29.70 -9.55 -5.50
N ASP A 395 -29.02 -10.20 -6.45
CA ASP A 395 -29.42 -11.49 -7.01
C ASP A 395 -29.41 -12.60 -5.93
N ALA A 396 -28.37 -12.66 -5.09
CA ALA A 396 -28.27 -13.64 -4.01
C ALA A 396 -29.37 -13.46 -2.95
N LEU A 397 -29.67 -12.21 -2.58
CA LEU A 397 -30.73 -11.90 -1.60
C LEU A 397 -32.12 -12.24 -2.15
N ALA A 398 -32.37 -11.93 -3.43
CA ALA A 398 -33.64 -12.24 -4.08
C ALA A 398 -33.87 -13.76 -4.16
N ALA A 399 -32.85 -14.54 -4.51
CA ALA A 399 -32.92 -16.00 -4.54
C ALA A 399 -33.25 -16.59 -3.16
N ALA A 400 -32.63 -16.07 -2.10
CA ALA A 400 -32.91 -16.52 -0.73
C ALA A 400 -34.33 -16.17 -0.26
N SER A 401 -34.85 -15.00 -0.62
CA SER A 401 -36.24 -14.62 -0.32
C SER A 401 -37.25 -15.53 -1.04
N ALA A 402 -36.98 -15.90 -2.30
CA ALA A 402 -37.83 -16.82 -3.06
C ALA A 402 -37.86 -18.23 -2.42
N ALA A 403 -36.70 -18.73 -1.98
CA ALA A 403 -36.61 -20.04 -1.32
C ALA A 403 -37.36 -20.07 0.02
N GLN A 404 -37.37 -18.97 0.79
CA GLN A 404 -38.12 -18.87 2.04
C GLN A 404 -39.64 -18.85 1.80
N ALA A 405 -40.11 -18.18 0.75
CA ALA A 405 -41.54 -18.13 0.42
C ALA A 405 -42.11 -19.53 0.07
N ASP A 406 -41.34 -20.35 -0.64
CA ASP A 406 -41.74 -21.69 -1.07
C ASP A 406 -41.86 -22.70 0.10
N VAL A 407 -40.92 -22.63 1.05
CA VAL A 407 -40.96 -23.45 2.27
C VAL A 407 -42.19 -23.13 3.12
N THR A 408 -42.53 -21.84 3.26
CA THR A 408 -43.67 -21.38 4.07
C THR A 408 -45.00 -21.81 3.43
N SER A 409 -45.13 -21.71 2.10
CA SER A 409 -46.32 -22.18 1.38
C SER A 409 -46.52 -23.70 1.49
N THR A 410 -45.43 -24.47 1.52
CA THR A 410 -45.50 -25.94 1.63
C THR A 410 -45.83 -26.41 3.05
N SER A 411 -45.37 -25.69 4.08
CA SER A 411 -45.76 -25.99 5.46
C SER A 411 -47.23 -25.66 5.74
N ASP A 412 -47.74 -24.56 5.17
CA ASP A 412 -49.13 -24.16 5.35
C ASP A 412 -50.11 -25.11 4.65
N LEU A 413 -49.76 -25.61 3.45
CA LEU A 413 -50.56 -26.65 2.77
C LEU A 413 -50.63 -27.95 3.57
N LYS A 414 -49.53 -28.40 4.17
CA LYS A 414 -49.51 -29.61 5.02
C LYS A 414 -50.27 -29.42 6.33
N ALA A 415 -50.29 -28.22 6.88
CA ALA A 415 -51.08 -27.91 8.07
C ALA A 415 -52.59 -27.88 7.77
N VAL A 416 -52.98 -27.48 6.55
CA VAL A 416 -54.37 -27.52 6.09
C VAL A 416 -54.83 -28.94 5.72
N GLU A 417 -53.96 -29.82 5.21
CA GLU A 417 -54.31 -31.24 4.96
C GLU A 417 -54.39 -32.10 6.24
N ALA A 418 -53.80 -31.64 7.35
CA ALA A 418 -53.80 -32.35 8.63
C ALA A 418 -54.95 -31.92 9.57
N ALA A 419 -55.74 -30.91 9.18
CA ALA A 419 -56.94 -30.42 9.86
C ALA A 419 -58.19 -30.87 9.10
#